data_AF-A0A158GNC7-F1
#
_entry.id   AF-A0A158GNC7-F1
#
_cell.length_a   1.000
_cell.length_b   1.000
_cell.length_c   1.000
_cell.angle_alpha   90.00
_cell.angle_beta   90.00
_cell.angle_gamma   90.00
#
_symmetry.space_group_name_H-M   'P 1'
#
loop_
_entity.id
_entity.type
_entity.pdbx_description
1 polymer ?
#
loop_
_entity_poly.entity_id
_entity_poly.type
_entity_poly.pdbx_seq_one_letter_code
_entity_poly.pdbx_strand_id
1 'polypeptide(L)' 'MHAYPAAAVDTGTIRERIGQLQAEHHGLDSLIGKMADVPGINELEIRRLKKRKLKVKDTIILLQLQLEPDAR' A
#
# COMPACT_ATOMS: atom_id res chain seq x y z
N MET A 1 21.88 -22.69 -26.16
CA MET A 1 20.83 -21.69 -26.41
C MET A 1 20.77 -20.78 -25.20
N HIS A 2 21.25 -19.54 -25.34
CA HIS A 2 21.23 -18.54 -24.27
C HIS A 2 19.80 -18.03 -24.09
N ALA A 3 19.24 -18.19 -22.88
CA ALA A 3 18.07 -17.40 -22.47
C ALA A 3 18.07 -17.25 -20.95
N TYR A 4 18.94 -16.38 -20.44
CA TYR A 4 18.60 -15.56 -19.27
C TYR A 4 19.28 -14.21 -19.44
N PRO A 5 18.53 -13.12 -19.25
CA PRO A 5 18.90 -12.27 -18.14
C PRO A 5 17.70 -11.97 -17.24
N ALA A 6 18.03 -11.80 -15.95
CA ALA A 6 17.15 -11.44 -14.88
C ALA A 6 16.39 -10.12 -15.12
N ALA A 7 15.34 -9.91 -14.34
CA ALA A 7 14.88 -8.58 -13.89
C ALA A 7 14.17 -7.67 -14.91
N ALA A 8 13.19 -8.19 -15.65
CA ALA A 8 11.98 -7.39 -15.84
C ALA A 8 11.25 -7.40 -14.50
N VAL A 9 11.04 -6.26 -13.86
CA VAL A 9 10.20 -6.21 -12.67
C VAL A 9 8.85 -6.78 -13.08
N ASP A 10 8.55 -7.99 -12.61
CA ASP A 10 7.40 -8.73 -13.09
C ASP A 10 6.16 -7.95 -12.68
N THR A 11 5.46 -7.40 -13.68
CA THR A 11 4.23 -6.64 -13.46
C THR A 11 3.21 -7.45 -12.67
N GLY A 12 3.27 -8.78 -12.75
CA GLY A 12 2.51 -9.69 -11.88
C GLY A 12 2.84 -9.48 -10.40
N THR A 13 4.11 -9.51 -10.03
CA THR A 13 4.57 -9.30 -8.64
C THR A 13 4.21 -7.90 -8.12
N ILE A 14 4.30 -6.85 -8.95
CA ILE A 14 3.88 -5.50 -8.54
C ILE A 14 2.37 -5.45 -8.29
N ARG A 15 1.56 -6.05 -9.17
CA ARG A 15 0.10 -6.10 -9.00
C ARG A 15 -0.31 -6.87 -7.75
N GLU A 16 0.34 -8.00 -7.47
CA GLU A 16 0.14 -8.74 -6.22
C GLU A 16 0.51 -7.90 -5.00
N ARG A 17 1.63 -7.17 -5.06
CA ARG A 17 2.05 -6.27 -3.99
C ARG A 17 1.07 -5.13 -3.76
N ILE A 18 0.52 -4.54 -4.82
CA ILE A 18 -0.55 -3.54 -4.73
C ILE A 18 -1.78 -4.15 -4.05
N GLY A 19 -2.20 -5.35 -4.43
CA GLY A 19 -3.33 -6.04 -3.79
C GLY A 19 -3.12 -6.28 -2.29
N GLN A 20 -1.92 -6.72 -1.90
CA GLN A 20 -1.55 -6.88 -0.48
C GLN A 20 -1.62 -5.54 0.29
N LEU A 21 -1.06 -4.48 -0.29
CA LEU A 21 -1.08 -3.15 0.32
C LEU A 21 -2.50 -2.57 0.39
N GLN A 22 -3.37 -2.85 -0.60
CA GLN A 22 -4.77 -2.46 -0.57
C GLN A 22 -5.53 -3.16 0.56
N ALA A 23 -5.28 -4.45 0.77
CA ALA A 23 -5.85 -5.19 1.90
C ALA A 23 -5.34 -4.63 3.24
N GLU A 24 -4.05 -4.34 3.35
CA GLU A 24 -3.48 -3.69 4.55
C GLU A 24 -4.11 -2.31 4.80
N HIS A 25 -4.25 -1.49 3.75
CA HIS A 25 -4.89 -0.17 3.82
C HIS A 25 -6.34 -0.27 4.32
N HIS A 26 -7.12 -1.21 3.79
CA HIS A 26 -8.50 -1.45 4.24
C HIS A 26 -8.54 -1.91 5.71
N GLY A 27 -7.61 -2.77 6.12
CA GLY A 27 -7.46 -3.19 7.51
C GLY A 27 -7.13 -2.02 8.45
N LEU A 28 -6.19 -1.16 8.05
CA LEU A 28 -5.84 0.05 8.78
C LEU A 28 -7.03 1.02 8.89
N ASP A 29 -7.80 1.17 7.82
CA ASP A 29 -8.98 2.04 7.83
C ASP A 29 -10.07 1.54 8.78
N SER A 30 -10.36 0.24 8.72
CA SER A 30 -11.30 -0.42 9.64
C SER A 30 -10.85 -0.28 11.10
N LEU A 31 -9.55 -0.42 11.37
CA LEU A 31 -8.99 -0.25 12.71
C LEU A 31 -9.08 1.20 13.19
N ILE A 32 -8.78 2.17 12.33
CA ILE A 32 -8.92 3.60 12.63
C ILE A 32 -10.37 3.95 12.96
N GLY A 33 -11.33 3.46 12.18
CA GLY A 33 -12.76 3.67 12.43
C GLY A 33 -13.17 3.15 13.80
N LYS A 34 -12.85 1.88 14.09
CA LYS A 34 -13.11 1.27 15.40
C LYS A 34 -12.47 2.03 16.56
N MET A 35 -11.24 2.51 16.39
CA MET A 35 -10.54 3.27 17.44
C MET A 35 -11.08 4.69 17.60
N ALA A 36 -11.57 5.32 16.53
CA ALA A 36 -12.17 6.65 16.59
C ALA A 36 -13.49 6.67 17.37
N ASP A 37 -14.23 5.55 17.34
CA ASP A 37 -15.50 5.41 18.05
C ASP A 37 -15.32 5.11 19.55
N VAL A 38 -14.10 4.79 20.01
CA VAL A 38 -13.82 4.49 21.42
C VAL A 38 -13.56 5.78 22.21
N PRO A 39 -14.35 6.10 23.24
CA PRO A 39 -14.10 7.25 24.11
C PRO A 39 -12.80 7.04 24.91
N GLY A 40 -11.95 8.07 24.98
CA GLY A 40 -10.67 8.01 25.69
C GLY A 40 -9.51 7.45 24.86
N ILE A 41 -9.70 7.24 23.55
CA ILE A 41 -8.62 6.82 22.65
C ILE A 41 -7.50 7.85 22.62
N ASN A 42 -6.25 7.37 22.58
CA ASN A 42 -5.10 8.24 22.46
C ASN A 42 -5.01 8.80 21.03
N GLU A 43 -5.23 10.11 20.87
CA GLU A 43 -5.20 10.79 19.56
C GLU A 43 -3.86 10.58 18.84
N LEU A 44 -2.77 10.42 19.61
CA LEU A 44 -1.45 10.08 19.08
C LEU A 44 -1.45 8.75 18.31
N GLU A 45 -2.14 7.73 18.83
CA GLU A 45 -2.24 6.40 18.20
C GLU A 45 -3.04 6.48 16.90
N ILE A 46 -4.16 7.21 16.90
CA ILE A 46 -4.93 7.46 15.67
C ILE A 46 -4.09 8.22 14.64
N ARG A 47 -3.32 9.24 15.06
CA ARG A 47 -2.40 9.96 14.16
C ARG A 47 -1.32 9.04 13.58
N ARG A 48 -0.76 8.12 14.38
CA ARG A 48 0.22 7.12 13.91
C ARG A 48 -0.40 6.17 12.88
N LEU A 49 -1.61 5.68 13.13
CA LEU A 49 -2.32 4.80 12.20
C LEU A 49 -2.67 5.52 10.89
N LYS A 50 -3.17 6.75 10.95
CA LYS A 50 -3.40 7.59 9.76
C LYS A 50 -2.12 7.81 8.97
N LYS A 51 -0.99 8.06 9.64
CA LYS A 51 0.33 8.18 8.98
C LYS A 51 0.76 6.88 8.31
N ARG A 52 0.51 5.72 8.93
CA ARG A 52 0.76 4.40 8.31
C ARG A 52 -0.13 4.20 7.08
N LYS A 53 -1.43 4.49 7.19
CA LYS A 53 -2.39 4.42 6.07
C LYS A 53 -1.93 5.29 4.90
N LEU A 54 -1.47 6.51 5.17
CA LEU A 54 -0.93 7.41 4.14
C LEU A 54 0.28 6.79 3.44
N LYS A 55 1.27 6.28 4.19
CA LYS A 55 2.43 5.61 3.60
C LYS A 55 2.08 4.41 2.73
N VAL A 56 1.11 3.60 3.15
CA VAL A 56 0.62 2.46 2.36
C VAL A 56 -0.01 2.94 1.06
N LYS A 57 -0.85 3.99 1.12
CA LYS A 57 -1.43 4.62 -0.07
C LYS A 57 -0.35 5.17 -1.01
N ASP A 58 0.64 5.88 -0.48
CA ASP A 58 1.74 6.44 -1.28
C ASP A 58 2.54 5.32 -1.96
N THR A 59 2.78 4.22 -1.26
CA THR A 59 3.48 3.05 -1.82
C THR A 59 2.66 2.40 -2.93
N ILE A 60 1.34 2.28 -2.77
CA ILE A 60 0.44 1.80 -3.84
C ILE A 60 0.56 2.67 -5.08
N ILE A 61 0.54 4.00 -4.93
CA ILE A 61 0.65 4.95 -6.04
C ILE A 61 1.99 4.80 -6.76
N LEU A 62 3.09 4.69 -6.00
CA LEU A 62 4.43 4.48 -6.58
C LEU A 62 4.52 3.16 -7.36
N LEU A 63 3.93 2.09 -6.84
CA LEU A 63 3.87 0.80 -7.53
C LEU A 63 2.95 0.83 -8.76
N GLN A 64 1.83 1.54 -8.69
CA GLN A 64 0.95 1.77 -9.85
C GLN A 64 1.66 2.56 -10.93
N LEU A 65 2.44 3.58 -10.57
CA LEU A 65 3.23 4.35 -11.52
C LEU A 65 4.32 3.50 -12.19
N GLN A 66 4.91 2.53 -11.47
CA GLN A 66 5.84 1.55 -12.06
C GLN A 66 5.16 0.57 -13.02
N LEU A 67 3.85 0.32 -12.86
CA LEU A 67 3.05 -0.52 -13.75
C LEU A 67 2.56 0.20 -15.01
N GLU A 68 2.67 1.52 -15.08
CA GLU A 68 2.37 2.31 -16.27
C GLU A 68 3.67 2.76 -16.96
N PRO A 69 4.44 1.86 -17.60
CA PRO A 69 5.69 2.21 -18.24
C PRO A 69 5.51 2.87 -19.61
N ASP A 70 4.39 3.57 -19.90
CA ASP A 70 4.20 4.23 -21.19
C ASP A 70 2.99 5.19 -21.22
N ALA A 71 3.17 6.36 -20.60
CA ALA A 71 2.42 7.55 -20.99
C ALA A 71 3.39 8.70 -21.31
N ARG A 72 4.45 8.43 -22.10
CA ARG A 72 5.10 9.45 -22.92
C ARG A 72 6.08 8.90 -23.96
#